data_AF-A0A5D4HHS1-F1
#
_entry.id   AF-A0A5D4HHS1-F1
#
_cell.length_a   1.000
_cell.length_b   1.000
_cell.length_c   1.000
_cell.angle_alpha   90.00
_cell.angle_beta   90.00
_cell.angle_gamma   90.00
#
_symmetry.space_group_name_H-M   'P 1'
#
loop_
_entity.id
_entity.type
_entity.pdbx_description
1 polymer ?
#
loop_
_entity_poly.entity_id
_entity_poly.type
_entity_poly.pdbx_seq_one_letter_code
_entity_poly.pdbx_strand_id
1 'polypeptide(L)'
;MPRKPKMTDEERRAYSAKMRGELEAVMDRAYGAMVGSEEFWAAVMRTAANLTHPDRDDRSPTNCIAIAAQYPNATHVLSSGGWRKVGRFPAKGSTSLRIWTPIKRRTEGAQEATAAAADGGQRDAASEAAEGETRKVSGFKAGPVFDISQTDGDAYEPPAA
;
A
#
# COMPACT_ATOMS: atom_id res chain seq x y z
N MET A 1 6.24 -23.51 -17.95
CA MET A 1 6.39 -23.40 -16.48
C MET A 1 5.03 -23.62 -15.84
N PRO A 2 4.84 -24.64 -14.97
CA PRO A 2 3.57 -24.80 -14.27
C PRO A 2 3.32 -23.56 -13.38
N ARG A 3 2.10 -23.02 -13.43
CA ARG A 3 1.69 -21.89 -12.57
C ARG A 3 1.85 -22.32 -11.11
N LYS A 4 2.55 -21.52 -10.30
CA LYS A 4 2.64 -21.76 -8.85
C LYS A 4 1.23 -21.89 -8.27
N PRO A 5 0.98 -22.85 -7.37
CA PRO A 5 -0.31 -23.00 -6.71
C PRO A 5 -0.75 -21.67 -6.08
N LYS A 6 -2.04 -21.34 -6.20
CA LYS A 6 -2.59 -20.19 -5.49
C LYS A 6 -2.59 -20.51 -4.00
N MET A 7 -2.09 -19.55 -3.23
CA MET A 7 -2.04 -19.59 -1.77
C MET A 7 -3.43 -19.83 -1.17
N THR A 8 -3.51 -20.76 -0.21
CA THR A 8 -4.76 -21.10 0.48
C THR A 8 -5.26 -19.93 1.35
N ASP A 9 -6.51 -20.00 1.81
CA ASP A 9 -7.08 -18.97 2.68
C ASP A 9 -6.35 -18.87 4.01
N GLU A 10 -5.94 -20.00 4.56
CA GLU A 10 -5.16 -20.10 5.79
C GLU A 10 -3.77 -19.50 5.60
N GLU A 11 -3.06 -19.88 4.53
CA GLU A 11 -1.76 -19.30 4.19
C GLU A 11 -1.89 -17.78 4.05
N ARG A 12 -2.93 -17.28 3.36
CA ARG A 12 -3.19 -15.84 3.16
C ARG A 12 -3.40 -15.10 4.47
N ARG A 13 -4.13 -15.69 5.41
CA ARG A 13 -4.32 -15.14 6.76
C ARG A 13 -3.00 -15.12 7.53
N ALA A 14 -2.25 -16.22 7.52
CA ALA A 14 -0.96 -16.32 8.20
C ALA A 14 0.05 -15.30 7.66
N TYR A 15 0.16 -15.16 6.34
CA TYR A 15 1.01 -14.14 5.73
C TYR A 15 0.56 -12.72 6.08
N SER A 16 -0.75 -12.45 6.04
CA SER A 16 -1.27 -11.12 6.41
C SER A 16 -0.97 -10.78 7.87
N ALA A 17 -1.10 -11.76 8.78
CA ALA A 17 -0.75 -11.61 10.19
C ALA A 17 0.76 -11.38 10.37
N LYS A 18 1.60 -12.15 9.67
CA LYS A 18 3.06 -11.97 9.68
C LYS A 18 3.46 -10.56 9.23
N MET A 19 2.96 -10.11 8.08
CA MET A 19 3.28 -8.78 7.55
C MET A 19 2.77 -7.66 8.45
N ARG A 20 1.63 -7.88 9.12
CA ARG A 20 1.13 -6.95 10.14
C ARG A 20 2.10 -6.86 11.32
N GLY A 21 2.51 -7.99 11.88
CA GLY A 21 3.47 -8.01 13.00
C GLY A 21 4.81 -7.37 12.64
N GLU A 22 5.30 -7.57 11.41
CA GLU A 22 6.50 -6.90 10.91
C GLU A 22 6.33 -5.36 10.88
N LEU A 23 5.20 -4.87 10.39
CA LEU A 23 4.90 -3.43 10.39
C LEU A 23 4.74 -2.88 11.81
N GLU A 24 4.08 -3.61 12.72
CA GLU A 24 3.97 -3.21 14.14
C GLU A 24 5.35 -3.08 14.79
N ALA A 25 6.25 -4.03 14.55
CA ALA A 25 7.62 -3.97 15.05
C ALA A 25 8.43 -2.81 14.44
N VAL A 26 8.20 -2.46 13.17
CA VAL A 26 8.77 -1.25 12.56
C VAL A 26 8.27 0.00 13.25
N MET A 27 6.96 0.10 13.48
CA MET A 27 6.35 1.25 14.13
C MET A 27 6.85 1.44 15.56
N ASP A 28 6.95 0.36 16.35
CA ASP A 28 7.46 0.41 17.72
C ASP A 28 8.87 1.01 17.79
N ARG A 29 9.79 0.52 16.96
CA ARG A 29 11.15 1.07 16.86
C ARG A 29 11.14 2.52 16.37
N ALA A 30 10.30 2.85 15.39
CA ALA A 30 10.20 4.21 14.85
C ALA A 30 9.71 5.21 15.91
N TYR A 31 8.71 4.84 16.72
CA TYR A 31 8.21 5.69 17.80
C TYR A 31 9.30 5.97 18.85
N GLY A 32 10.08 4.96 19.24
CA GLY A 32 11.23 5.16 20.12
C GLY A 32 12.28 6.08 19.50
N ALA A 33 12.61 5.87 18.22
CA ALA A 33 13.60 6.67 17.50
C ALA A 33 13.18 8.13 17.33
N MET A 34 11.88 8.42 17.15
CA MET A 34 11.39 9.81 17.02
C MET A 34 11.66 10.65 18.27
N VAL A 35 11.67 10.03 19.45
CA VAL A 35 11.96 10.74 20.71
C VAL A 35 13.46 10.80 20.99
N GLY A 36 14.21 9.79 20.55
CA GLY A 36 15.64 9.66 20.85
C GLY A 36 16.60 10.19 19.77
N SER A 37 16.11 10.60 18.60
CA SER A 37 16.94 11.01 17.46
C SER A 37 16.33 12.15 16.68
N GLU A 38 16.97 13.32 16.75
CA GLU A 38 16.61 14.49 15.93
C GLU A 38 16.78 14.21 14.43
N GLU A 39 17.78 13.43 14.04
CA GLU A 39 18.00 13.03 12.65
C GLU A 39 16.84 12.21 12.11
N PHE A 40 16.34 11.25 12.90
CA PHE A 40 15.20 10.44 12.50
C PHE A 40 13.91 11.27 12.46
N TRP A 41 13.70 12.16 13.44
CA TRP A 41 12.61 13.11 13.41
C TRP A 41 12.63 13.95 12.12
N ALA A 42 13.78 14.49 11.76
CA ALA A 42 13.96 15.25 10.52
C ALA A 42 13.69 14.40 9.27
N ALA A 43 14.05 13.11 9.27
CA ALA A 43 13.75 12.19 8.18
C ALA A 43 12.24 11.94 8.02
N VAL A 44 11.50 11.78 9.13
CA VAL A 44 10.04 11.68 9.13
C VAL A 44 9.41 12.95 8.55
N MET A 45 9.87 14.13 8.96
CA MET A 45 9.33 15.40 8.47
C MET A 45 9.62 15.63 6.98
N ARG A 46 10.82 15.27 6.49
CA ARG A 46 11.12 15.30 5.05
C ARG A 46 10.24 14.33 4.26
N THR A 47 10.06 13.11 4.77
CA THR A 47 9.18 12.12 4.14
C THR A 47 7.74 12.63 4.08
N ALA A 48 7.23 13.23 5.17
CA ALA A 48 5.90 13.82 5.20
C ALA A 48 5.75 14.95 4.18
N ALA A 49 6.75 15.83 4.04
CA ALA A 49 6.70 16.91 3.05
C ALA A 49 6.60 16.41 1.60
N ASN A 50 7.19 15.25 1.29
CA ASN A 50 7.07 14.65 -0.04
C ASN A 50 5.73 13.93 -0.23
N LEU A 51 5.22 13.28 0.82
CA LEU A 51 4.17 12.25 0.71
C LEU A 51 2.79 12.67 1.23
N THR A 52 2.55 13.95 1.52
CA THR A 52 1.23 14.49 1.89
C THR A 52 0.62 15.39 0.81
N HIS A 53 1.27 15.50 -0.35
CA HIS A 53 0.74 16.26 -1.47
C HIS A 53 -0.48 15.55 -2.08
N PRO A 54 -1.68 16.16 -2.03
CA PRO A 54 -2.93 15.48 -2.41
C PRO A 54 -2.94 14.98 -3.86
N ASP A 55 -2.27 15.69 -4.77
CA ASP A 55 -2.20 15.34 -6.19
C ASP A 55 -1.21 14.22 -6.52
N ARG A 56 -0.36 13.83 -5.55
CA ARG A 56 0.71 12.83 -5.75
C ARG A 56 0.55 11.67 -4.79
N ASP A 57 0.59 11.98 -3.51
CA ASP A 57 0.65 11.07 -2.38
C ASP A 57 -0.19 11.66 -1.24
N ASP A 58 -1.36 11.10 -1.00
CA ASP A 58 -2.18 11.47 0.16
C ASP A 58 -1.92 10.49 1.32
N ARG A 59 -0.73 10.57 1.93
CA ARG A 59 -0.35 9.69 3.05
C ARG A 59 -0.68 10.32 4.39
N SER A 60 -1.26 9.49 5.26
CA SER A 60 -1.45 9.87 6.66
C SER A 60 -0.10 10.06 7.37
N PRO A 61 -0.04 10.86 8.44
CA PRO A 61 1.17 11.01 9.25
C PRO A 61 1.73 9.67 9.75
N THR A 62 0.85 8.73 10.14
CA THR A 62 1.25 7.38 10.56
C THR A 62 1.97 6.61 9.45
N ASN A 63 1.50 6.73 8.21
CA ASN A 63 2.15 6.08 7.08
C ASN A 63 3.43 6.81 6.65
N CYS A 64 3.55 8.12 6.89
CA CYS A 64 4.81 8.84 6.70
C CYS A 64 5.90 8.32 7.65
N ILE A 65 5.57 8.07 8.93
CA ILE A 65 6.48 7.44 9.90
C ILE A 65 6.88 6.04 9.43
N ALA A 66 5.90 5.22 9.03
CA ALA A 66 6.14 3.86 8.56
C ALA A 66 7.10 3.85 7.36
N ILE A 67 6.89 4.74 6.39
CA ILE A 67 7.73 4.86 5.21
C ILE A 67 9.12 5.37 5.58
N ALA A 68 9.24 6.43 6.37
CA ALA A 68 10.53 6.98 6.80
C ALA A 68 11.39 5.95 7.54
N ALA A 69 10.78 5.10 8.36
CA ALA A 69 11.44 4.02 9.09
C ALA A 69 12.01 2.90 8.20
N GLN A 70 11.46 2.73 6.99
CA GLN A 70 11.87 1.69 6.04
C GLN A 70 12.69 2.26 4.87
N TYR A 71 12.43 3.51 4.51
CA TYR A 71 12.98 4.20 3.34
C TYR A 71 12.96 5.73 3.56
N PRO A 72 13.94 6.29 4.30
CA PRO A 72 13.94 7.68 4.75
C PRO A 72 14.06 8.74 3.64
N ASN A 73 14.42 8.31 2.42
CA ASN A 73 14.56 9.16 1.24
C ASN A 73 13.42 8.94 0.23
N ALA A 74 12.26 8.46 0.68
CA ALA A 74 11.09 8.29 -0.17
C ALA A 74 10.63 9.64 -0.75
N THR A 75 10.30 9.62 -2.03
CA THR A 75 9.90 10.83 -2.80
C THR A 75 8.53 10.69 -3.43
N HIS A 76 8.13 9.49 -3.84
CA HIS A 76 6.80 9.24 -4.38
C HIS A 76 6.47 7.75 -4.26
N VAL A 77 5.34 7.41 -3.63
CA VAL A 77 5.11 6.04 -3.16
C VAL A 77 3.72 5.55 -3.56
N LEU A 78 3.66 4.58 -4.48
CA LEU A 78 2.41 3.94 -4.90
C LEU A 78 2.40 2.44 -4.64
N SER A 79 1.20 1.87 -4.64
CA SER A 79 1.05 0.41 -4.73
C SER A 79 1.53 -0.08 -6.10
N SER A 80 1.88 -1.35 -6.23
CA SER A 80 2.20 -1.93 -7.56
C SER A 80 1.07 -1.71 -8.57
N GLY A 81 -0.19 -1.75 -8.13
CA GLY A 81 -1.34 -1.43 -9.00
C GLY A 81 -1.38 0.03 -9.43
N GLY A 82 -1.01 0.96 -8.55
CA GLY A 82 -0.89 2.39 -8.88
C GLY A 82 0.21 2.64 -9.91
N TRP A 83 1.38 2.07 -9.70
CA TRP A 83 2.49 2.17 -10.65
C TRP A 83 2.14 1.64 -12.04
N ARG A 84 1.43 0.51 -12.11
CA ARG A 84 0.99 -0.07 -13.38
C ARG A 84 0.08 0.85 -14.20
N LYS A 85 -0.72 1.70 -13.55
CA LYS A 85 -1.60 2.66 -14.25
C LYS A 85 -0.83 3.74 -14.99
N VAL A 86 0.40 4.01 -14.57
CA VAL A 86 1.28 5.06 -15.13
C VAL A 86 2.49 4.47 -15.86
N GLY A 87 2.39 3.23 -16.34
CA GLY A 87 3.44 2.61 -17.16
C GLY A 87 4.70 2.17 -16.38
N ARG A 88 4.63 2.09 -15.05
CA ARG A 88 5.75 1.67 -14.19
C ARG A 88 5.49 0.39 -13.42
N PHE A 89 6.55 -0.30 -13.07
CA PHE A 89 6.50 -1.59 -12.39
C PHE A 89 7.61 -1.67 -11.34
N PRO A 90 7.38 -2.28 -10.16
CA PRO A 90 8.46 -2.58 -9.24
C PRO A 90 9.58 -3.36 -9.95
N ALA A 91 10.81 -2.86 -9.82
CA ALA A 91 11.98 -3.47 -10.41
C ALA A 91 12.19 -4.89 -9.87
N LYS A 92 12.82 -5.73 -10.67
CA LYS A 92 13.06 -7.13 -10.28
C LYS A 92 13.97 -7.19 -9.06
N GLY A 93 13.48 -7.80 -7.98
CA GLY A 93 14.22 -7.92 -6.72
C GLY A 93 13.95 -6.81 -5.72
N SER A 94 13.15 -5.80 -6.06
CA SER A 94 12.74 -4.77 -5.10
C SER A 94 11.91 -5.35 -3.96
N THR A 95 12.24 -4.94 -2.73
CA THR A 95 11.45 -5.25 -1.54
C THR A 95 10.43 -4.15 -1.30
N SER A 96 9.15 -4.53 -1.14
CA SER A 96 8.08 -3.58 -0.86
C SER A 96 8.21 -2.97 0.54
N LEU A 97 7.87 -1.69 0.67
CA LEU A 97 7.61 -1.04 1.96
C LEU A 97 6.22 -1.43 2.48
N ARG A 98 6.05 -1.46 3.80
CA ARG A 98 4.77 -1.77 4.45
C ARG A 98 4.11 -0.54 5.04
N ILE A 99 2.82 -0.35 4.73
CA ILE A 99 1.99 0.72 5.27
C ILE A 99 0.66 0.20 5.78
N TRP A 100 -0.01 0.97 6.62
CA TRP A 100 -1.38 0.69 7.02
C TRP A 100 -2.34 0.97 5.88
N THR A 101 -3.03 -0.06 5.41
CA THR A 101 -4.02 0.00 4.34
C THR A 101 -5.39 -0.44 4.87
N PRO A 102 -6.47 0.32 4.62
CA PRO A 102 -7.80 -0.05 5.08
C PRO A 102 -8.28 -1.33 4.37
N ILE A 103 -8.92 -2.21 5.14
CA ILE A 103 -9.66 -3.37 4.63
C ILE A 103 -11.09 -2.90 4.36
N LYS A 104 -11.41 -2.71 3.08
CA LYS A 104 -12.75 -2.37 2.62
C LYS A 104 -13.56 -3.65 2.42
N ARG A 105 -14.69 -3.80 3.14
CA ARG A 105 -15.65 -4.89 2.90
C ARG A 105 -16.87 -4.35 2.16
N ARG A 106 -17.43 -5.19 1.29
CA ARG A 106 -18.72 -4.92 0.65
C ARG A 106 -19.84 -5.26 1.64
N THR A 107 -20.88 -4.45 1.68
CA THR A 107 -22.08 -4.71 2.49
C THR A 107 -22.88 -5.85 1.86
N GLU A 108 -23.53 -6.68 2.68
CA GLU A 108 -24.19 -7.94 2.27
C GLU A 108 -25.14 -7.79 1.07
N GLY A 109 -25.90 -6.68 0.97
CA GLY A 109 -26.82 -6.42 -0.14
C GLY A 109 -26.19 -6.27 -1.53
N ALA A 110 -24.89 -5.96 -1.63
CA ALA A 110 -24.18 -5.88 -2.90
C ALA A 110 -23.37 -7.15 -3.24
N GLN A 111 -23.42 -8.16 -2.35
CA GLN A 111 -22.76 -9.45 -2.53
C GLN A 111 -23.61 -10.42 -3.37
N GLU A 112 -24.94 -10.36 -3.20
CA GLU A 112 -25.92 -11.15 -3.98
C GLU A 112 -25.93 -10.79 -5.47
N ALA A 113 -25.81 -9.51 -5.82
CA ALA A 113 -25.75 -9.05 -7.22
C ALA A 113 -24.47 -9.50 -7.96
N THR A 114 -23.36 -9.72 -7.25
CA THR A 114 -22.09 -10.18 -7.86
C THR A 114 -21.93 -11.68 -7.96
N ALA A 115 -22.67 -12.47 -7.17
CA ALA A 115 -22.65 -13.92 -7.29
C ALA A 115 -23.14 -14.38 -8.67
N ALA A 116 -24.04 -13.62 -9.30
CA ALA A 116 -24.51 -13.86 -10.67
C ALA A 116 -23.49 -13.51 -11.77
N ALA A 117 -22.46 -12.71 -11.48
CA ALA A 117 -21.46 -12.24 -12.46
C ALA A 117 -20.07 -12.90 -12.30
N ALA A 118 -19.91 -13.79 -11.32
CA ALA A 118 -18.63 -14.37 -10.92
C ALA A 118 -18.18 -15.62 -11.73
N ASP A 119 -18.69 -15.81 -12.95
CA ASP A 119 -18.19 -16.83 -13.90
C ASP A 119 -17.11 -16.28 -14.86
N GLY A 120 -16.96 -14.95 -14.98
CA GLY A 120 -15.96 -14.31 -15.85
C GLY A 120 -14.81 -13.70 -15.07
N GLY A 121 -13.73 -14.46 -14.85
CA GLY A 121 -12.63 -14.06 -13.97
C GLY A 121 -11.95 -12.72 -14.28
N GLN A 122 -12.35 -11.67 -13.57
CA GLN A 122 -11.62 -10.39 -13.56
C GLN A 122 -11.88 -9.63 -12.24
N ARG A 123 -10.95 -9.74 -11.27
CA ARG A 123 -11.06 -9.08 -9.94
C ARG A 123 -10.43 -7.70 -9.88
N ASP A 124 -9.68 -7.29 -10.90
CA ASP A 124 -8.97 -6.00 -10.90
C ASP A 124 -9.88 -4.84 -11.35
N ALA A 125 -10.90 -5.11 -12.16
CA ALA A 125 -11.92 -4.13 -12.57
C ALA A 125 -12.98 -3.85 -11.47
N ALA A 126 -13.12 -4.74 -10.49
CA ALA A 126 -14.08 -4.57 -9.38
C ALA A 126 -13.67 -3.48 -8.37
N SER A 127 -12.45 -2.92 -8.51
CA SER A 127 -11.98 -1.85 -7.63
C SER A 127 -12.56 -0.48 -8.00
N GLU A 128 -12.78 -0.20 -9.30
CA GLU A 128 -13.21 1.10 -9.83
C GLU A 128 -14.74 1.22 -9.98
N ALA A 129 -15.47 0.14 -10.28
CA ALA A 129 -16.95 0.17 -10.41
C ALA A 129 -17.73 0.36 -9.09
N ALA A 130 -17.06 0.74 -8.00
CA ALA A 130 -17.59 0.71 -6.65
C ALA A 130 -17.24 1.98 -5.86
N GLU A 131 -17.24 3.11 -6.56
CA GLU A 131 -17.18 4.45 -5.99
C GLU A 131 -18.54 4.91 -5.43
N GLY A 132 -19.63 4.21 -5.74
CA GLY A 132 -21.01 4.58 -5.34
C GLY A 132 -21.67 3.75 -4.23
N GLU A 133 -21.05 2.68 -3.71
CA GLU A 133 -21.62 1.85 -2.64
C GLU A 133 -20.80 1.96 -1.36
N THR A 134 -21.44 2.24 -0.22
CA THR A 134 -20.80 2.49 1.09
C THR A 134 -20.02 1.26 1.57
N ARG A 135 -18.75 1.12 1.16
CA ARG A 135 -17.82 0.12 1.67
C ARG A 135 -17.41 0.49 3.10
N LYS A 136 -17.81 -0.31 4.10
CA LYS A 136 -17.37 -0.11 5.49
C LYS A 136 -15.91 -0.56 5.66
N VAL A 137 -15.11 0.24 6.37
CA VAL A 137 -13.74 -0.13 6.77
C VAL A 137 -13.85 -1.09 7.96
N SER A 138 -13.35 -2.31 7.81
CA SER A 138 -13.44 -3.35 8.86
C SER A 138 -12.13 -3.54 9.66
N GLY A 139 -11.12 -2.72 9.38
CA GLY A 139 -9.79 -2.81 9.98
C GLY A 139 -8.67 -2.40 9.02
N PHE A 140 -7.42 -2.61 9.43
CA PHE A 140 -6.23 -2.27 8.65
C PHE A 140 -5.28 -3.45 8.53
N LYS A 141 -4.64 -3.57 7.36
CA LYS A 141 -3.58 -4.54 7.06
C LYS A 141 -2.28 -3.84 6.68
N ALA A 142 -1.17 -4.58 6.72
CA ALA A 142 0.11 -4.14 6.15
C ALA A 142 0.10 -4.32 4.62
N GLY A 143 -0.19 -3.24 3.89
CA GLY A 143 -0.19 -3.21 2.42
C GLY A 143 1.20 -2.91 1.85
N PRO A 144 1.58 -3.54 0.72
CA PRO A 144 2.84 -3.27 0.06
C PRO A 144 2.77 -2.02 -0.84
N VAL A 145 3.78 -1.16 -0.74
CA VAL A 145 4.00 -0.01 -1.63
C VAL A 145 5.48 0.06 -2.03
N PHE A 146 5.76 0.87 -3.04
CA PHE A 146 7.09 1.04 -3.61
C PHE A 146 7.34 2.51 -3.88
N ASP A 147 8.52 2.99 -3.51
CA ASP A 147 9.01 4.29 -3.95
C ASP A 147 9.32 4.27 -5.46
N ILE A 148 9.25 5.43 -6.12
CA ILE A 148 9.57 5.58 -7.54
C ILE A 148 10.94 5.02 -7.90
N SER A 149 11.94 5.21 -7.04
CA SER A 149 13.30 4.68 -7.23
C SER A 149 13.38 3.15 -7.22
N GLN A 150 12.34 2.47 -6.71
CA GLN A 150 12.23 1.01 -6.71
C GLN A 150 11.49 0.47 -7.93
N THR A 151 11.17 1.32 -8.90
CA THR A 151 10.39 0.98 -10.10
C THR A 151 11.16 1.25 -11.38
N ASP A 152 10.87 0.45 -12.41
CA ASP A 152 11.30 0.65 -13.79
C ASP A 152 10.08 0.97 -14.67
N GLY A 153 10.31 1.52 -15.85
CA GLY A 153 9.28 1.81 -16.86
C GLY A 153 9.32 3.24 -17.35
N ASP A 154 8.18 3.71 -17.84
CA ASP A 154 8.03 5.01 -18.52
C ASP A 154 8.42 6.18 -17.61
N ALA A 155 8.93 7.26 -18.20
CA ALA A 155 9.20 8.49 -17.46
C ALA A 155 7.93 8.92 -16.69
N TYR A 156 8.09 9.17 -15.40
CA TYR A 156 6.99 9.61 -14.55
C TYR A 156 7.16 11.09 -14.23
N GLU A 157 6.23 11.88 -14.76
CA GLU A 157 6.04 13.25 -14.31
C GLU A 157 4.92 13.26 -13.29
N PRO A 158 5.19 13.64 -12.04
CA PRO A 158 4.13 13.79 -11.06
C PRO A 158 3.19 14.93 -11.48
N PRO A 159 1.89 14.87 -11.13
CA PRO A 159 0.98 15.99 -11.35
C PRO A 159 1.56 17.30 -10.81
N ALA A 160 1.32 18.39 -11.56
CA ALA A 160 1.70 19.73 -11.12
C ALA A 160 1.02 20.03 -9.77
N ALA A 161 1.80 20.57 -8.84
CA ALA A 161 1.33 21.01 -7.52
C ALA A 161 0.65 22.38 -7.59
#